data_AF-A0AA43G268-F1
#
_entry.id   AF-A0AA43G268-F1
#
_cell.length_a   1.000
_cell.length_b   1.000
_cell.length_c   1.000
_cell.angle_alpha   90.00
_cell.angle_beta   90.00
_cell.angle_gamma   90.00
#
_symmetry.space_group_name_H-M   'P 1'
#
loop_
_entity.id
_entity.type
_entity.pdbx_description
1 polymer ?
#
loop_
_entity_poly.entity_id
_entity_poly.type
_entity_poly.pdbx_seq_one_letter_code
_entity_poly.pdbx_strand_id
1 'polypeptide(L)' 'MLFEFFDWKVKTGIIITVALMLGSVISFIIAWTSPVPTDALSAVTKYLNYRWFAFFAVSTLSMGAATMKYHDKALRRC' A
#
# COMPACT_ATOMS: atom_id res chain seq x y z
N MET A 1 -31.04 -2.65 -10.84
CA MET A 1 -29.72 -2.36 -11.45
C MET A 1 -28.75 -1.65 -10.48
N LEU A 2 -28.78 -1.95 -9.17
CA LEU A 2 -27.91 -1.34 -8.15
C LEU A 2 -26.80 -2.29 -7.65
N PHE A 3 -26.86 -3.57 -8.05
CA PHE A 3 -25.86 -4.59 -7.70
C PHE A 3 -24.54 -4.46 -8.47
N GLU A 4 -24.54 -3.96 -9.71
CA GLU A 4 -23.32 -3.82 -10.51
C GLU A 4 -22.43 -2.63 -10.09
N PHE A 5 -23.01 -1.52 -9.64
CA PHE A 5 -22.24 -0.35 -9.19
C PHE A 5 -21.61 -0.52 -7.80
N PHE A 6 -22.13 -1.45 -6.99
CA PHE A 6 -21.70 -1.64 -5.60
C PHE A 6 -20.36 -2.37 -5.49
N ASP A 7 -20.04 -3.21 -6.47
CA ASP A 7 -18.85 -4.05 -6.45
C ASP A 7 -17.60 -3.33 -6.99
N TRP A 8 -17.76 -2.38 -7.92
CA TRP A 8 -16.62 -1.71 -8.56
C TRP A 8 -15.74 -0.93 -7.58
N LYS A 9 -16.33 -0.26 -6.58
CA LYS A 9 -15.57 0.50 -5.56
C LYS A 9 -14.75 -0.41 -4.65
N VAL A 10 -15.33 -1.53 -4.22
CA VAL A 10 -14.63 -2.53 -3.39
C VAL A 10 -13.55 -3.22 -4.21
N LYS A 11 -13.85 -3.64 -5.45
CA LYS A 11 -12.86 -4.21 -6.38
C LYS A 11 -11.69 -3.26 -6.63
N THR A 12 -11.98 -1.97 -6.89
CA THR A 12 -10.94 -0.94 -7.06
C THR A 12 -10.09 -0.79 -5.79
N GLY A 13 -10.73 -0.76 -4.62
CA GLY A 13 -10.01 -0.71 -3.33
C GLY A 13 -9.10 -1.92 -3.11
N ILE A 14 -9.55 -3.12 -3.47
CA ILE A 14 -8.74 -4.35 -3.43
C ILE A 14 -7.56 -4.24 -4.39
N ILE A 15 -7.78 -3.84 -5.64
CA ILE A 15 -6.71 -3.67 -6.65
C ILE A 15 -5.65 -2.67 -6.16
N ILE A 16 -6.07 -1.52 -5.62
CA ILE A 16 -5.16 -0.52 -5.07
C ILE A 16 -4.39 -1.10 -3.88
N THR A 17 -5.05 -1.82 -2.98
CA THR A 17 -4.41 -2.45 -1.82
C THR A 17 -3.35 -3.46 -2.26
N VAL A 18 -3.65 -4.30 -3.26
CA VAL A 18 -2.67 -5.26 -3.82
C VAL A 18 -1.50 -4.53 -4.49
N ALA A 19 -1.75 -3.48 -5.27
CA ALA A 19 -0.70 -2.68 -5.89
C ALA A 19 0.23 -2.02 -4.86
N LEU A 20 -0.35 -1.46 -3.78
CA LEU A 20 0.41 -0.89 -2.66
C LEU A 20 1.22 -1.96 -1.92
N MET A 21 0.66 -3.15 -1.73
CA MET A 21 1.34 -4.28 -1.10
C MET A 21 2.56 -4.69 -1.93
N LEU A 22 2.40 -4.87 -3.24
CA LEU A 22 3.52 -5.15 -4.15
C LEU A 22 4.57 -4.04 -4.12
N GLY A 23 4.13 -2.77 -4.14
CA GLY A 23 5.01 -1.61 -4.00
C GLY A 23 5.81 -1.64 -2.69
N SER A 24 5.19 -2.07 -1.58
CA SER A 24 5.86 -2.22 -0.28
C SER A 24 6.94 -3.32 -0.32
N VAL A 25 6.67 -4.45 -0.96
CA VAL A 25 7.64 -5.55 -1.09
C VAL A 25 8.82 -5.11 -1.96
N ILE A 26 8.56 -4.48 -3.11
CA ILE A 26 9.61 -4.01 -4.02
C ILE A 26 10.48 -2.94 -3.35
N SER A 27 9.84 -1.94 -2.72
CA SER A 27 10.58 -0.89 -2.01
C SER A 27 11.37 -1.41 -0.81
N PHE A 28 10.87 -2.42 -0.11
CA PHE A 28 11.63 -3.11 0.93
C PHE A 28 12.88 -3.79 0.37
N ILE A 29 12.75 -4.54 -0.73
CA ILE A 29 13.89 -5.22 -1.36
C ILE A 29 14.95 -4.18 -1.75
N ILE A 30 14.56 -3.07 -2.39
CA ILE A 30 15.47 -1.99 -2.77
C ILE A 30 16.19 -1.39 -1.55
N ALA A 31 15.45 -1.11 -0.48
CA ALA A 31 16.03 -0.53 0.73
C ALA A 31 16.97 -1.52 1.45
N TRP A 32 16.60 -2.80 1.48
CA TRP A 32 17.34 -3.86 2.16
C TRP A 32 18.63 -4.27 1.43
N THR A 33 18.60 -4.32 0.09
CA THR A 33 19.78 -4.64 -0.74
C THR A 33 20.69 -3.44 -0.97
N SER A 34 20.28 -2.24 -0.54
CA SER A 34 21.11 -1.04 -0.65
C SER A 34 22.41 -1.18 0.17
N PRO A 35 23.58 -0.89 -0.43
CA PRO A 35 24.88 -1.06 0.23
C PRO A 35 25.01 -0.22 1.52
N VAL A 36 26.01 -0.56 2.33
CA VAL A 36 26.33 0.23 3.53
C VAL A 36 26.79 1.62 3.08
N PRO A 37 26.20 2.71 3.60
CA PRO A 37 26.53 4.03 3.14
C PRO A 37 27.95 4.42 3.53
N THR A 38 28.72 4.87 2.52
CA THR A 38 30.11 5.35 2.69
C THR A 38 30.18 6.88 2.76
N ASP A 39 29.15 7.57 2.28
CA ASP A 39 29.10 9.02 2.13
C ASP A 39 27.74 9.58 2.59
N ALA A 40 27.69 10.87 2.96
CA ALA A 40 26.47 11.51 3.46
C ALA A 40 25.29 11.42 2.47
N LEU A 41 25.55 11.59 1.17
CA LEU A 41 24.52 11.46 0.13
C LEU A 41 23.97 10.03 0.04
N SER A 42 24.84 9.03 0.16
CA SER A 42 24.46 7.62 0.18
C SER A 42 23.58 7.27 1.39
N ALA A 43 23.89 7.84 2.56
CA ALA A 43 23.06 7.69 3.76
C ALA A 43 21.66 8.31 3.58
N VAL A 44 21.57 9.50 2.96
CA VAL A 44 20.30 10.15 2.64
C VAL A 44 19.48 9.33 1.65
N THR A 45 20.10 8.82 0.59
CA THR A 45 19.42 7.96 -0.40
C THR A 45 18.88 6.69 0.27
N LYS A 46 19.67 6.04 1.13
CA LYS A 46 19.22 4.85 1.87
C LYS A 46 18.04 5.17 2.79
N TYR A 47 18.09 6.30 3.51
CA TYR A 47 16.97 6.76 4.33
C TYR A 47 15.70 7.03 3.50
N LEU A 48 15.83 7.69 2.35
CA LEU A 48 14.69 7.95 1.46
C LEU A 48 14.07 6.65 0.94
N ASN A 49 14.87 5.62 0.64
CA ASN A 49 14.35 4.30 0.24
C ASN A 49 13.51 3.66 1.35
N TYR A 50 14.00 3.69 2.61
CA TYR A 50 13.22 3.19 3.75
C TYR A 50 11.97 4.03 4.03
N ARG A 51 12.00 5.34 3.78
CA ARG A 51 10.81 6.20 3.89
C ARG A 51 9.74 5.83 2.87
N TRP A 52 10.12 5.54 1.62
CA TRP A 52 9.17 5.06 0.61
C TRP A 52 8.59 3.70 0.97
N PHE A 53 9.40 2.78 1.50
CA PHE A 53 8.89 1.52 2.05
C PHE A 53 7.83 1.75 3.13
N ALA A 54 8.12 2.60 4.12
CA ALA A 54 7.16 2.91 5.18
C ALA A 54 5.86 3.53 4.62
N PHE A 55 5.97 4.41 3.62
CA PHE A 55 4.81 4.99 2.95
C PHE A 55 3.92 3.92 2.30
N PHE A 56 4.50 3.00 1.52
CA PHE A 56 3.74 1.94 0.87
C PHE A 56 3.12 0.96 1.88
N ALA A 57 3.87 0.58 2.91
CA ALA A 57 3.38 -0.32 3.96
C ALA A 57 2.18 0.28 4.71
N VAL A 58 2.30 1.53 5.20
CA VAL A 58 1.22 2.22 5.92
C VAL A 58 0.02 2.47 5.00
N SER A 59 0.25 2.85 3.75
CA SER A 59 -0.82 3.06 2.77
C SER A 59 -1.59 1.77 2.47
N THR A 60 -0.89 0.63 2.39
CA THR A 60 -1.52 -0.69 2.20
C THR A 60 -2.46 -1.01 3.37
N LEU A 61 -2.00 -0.84 4.61
CA LEU A 61 -2.83 -1.09 5.79
C LEU A 61 -4.03 -0.16 5.86
N SER A 62 -3.81 1.14 5.60
CA SER A 62 -4.87 2.15 5.60
C SER A 62 -5.94 1.87 4.54
N MET A 63 -5.52 1.61 3.29
CA MET A 63 -6.43 1.32 2.20
C MET A 63 -7.16 -0.02 2.38
N GLY A 64 -6.46 -1.04 2.87
CA GLY A 64 -7.06 -2.34 3.20
C GLY A 64 -8.14 -2.20 4.27
N ALA A 65 -7.86 -1.50 5.37
CA ALA A 65 -8.82 -1.25 6.43
C ALA A 65 -10.03 -0.43 5.94
N ALA A 66 -9.79 0.62 5.14
CA ALA A 66 -10.86 1.42 4.54
C ALA A 66 -11.75 0.57 3.63
N THR A 67 -11.16 -0.27 2.78
CA THR A 67 -11.87 -1.16 1.87
C THR A 67 -12.73 -2.18 2.64
N MET A 68 -12.18 -2.79 3.69
CA MET A 68 -12.92 -3.71 4.56
C MET A 68 -14.10 -3.04 5.26
N LYS A 69 -13.90 -1.83 5.81
CA LYS A 69 -14.98 -1.07 6.46
C LYS A 69 -16.09 -0.69 5.49
N TYR A 70 -15.74 -0.31 4.26
CA TYR A 70 -16.71 -0.04 3.20
C TYR A 70 -17.48 -1.30 2.82
N HIS A 71 -16.82 -2.45 2.71
CA HIS A 71 -17.45 -3.73 2.41
C HIS A 71 -18.38 -4.22 3.53
N ASP A 72 -17.99 -4.11 4.80
CA ASP A 72 -18.85 -4.46 5.95
C ASP A 72 -20.10 -3.56 6.01
N LYS A 73 -19.94 -2.24 5.84
CA LYS A 73 -21.08 -1.30 5.77
C LYS A 73 -22.02 -1.62 4.60
N ALA A 74 -21.45 -2.10 3.50
CA ALA A 74 -22.18 -2.53 2.33
C ALA A 74 -23.05 -3.75 2.62
N LEU A 75 -22.47 -4.79 3.23
CA LEU A 75 -23.15 -6.02 3.62
C LEU A 75 -24.27 -5.77 4.64
N ARG A 76 -24.07 -4.88 5.62
CA ARG A 76 -25.07 -4.57 6.66
C ARG A 76 -26.28 -3.74 6.19
N ARG A 77 -26.22 -3.18 4.97
CA ARG A 77 -27.33 -2.41 4.37
C ARG A 77 -28.23 -3.26 3.48
N CYS A 78 -27.79 -4.47 3.14
CA CYS A 78 -28.61 -5.51 2.51
C CYS A 78 -29.36 -6.29 3.58
#